data_AF-A0A4V2B1V8-F1
#
_entry.id   AF-A0A4V2B1V8-F1
#
_cell.length_a   1.000
_cell.length_b   1.000
_cell.length_c   1.000
_cell.angle_alpha   90.00
_cell.angle_beta   90.00
_cell.angle_gamma   90.00
#
_symmetry.space_group_name_H-M   'P 1'
#
loop_
_entity.id
_entity.type
_entity.pdbx_description
1 polymer ?
#
loop_
_entity_poly.entity_id
_entity_poly.type
_entity_poly.pdbx_seq_one_letter_code
_entity_poly.pdbx_strand_id
1 'polypeptide(L)'
;MAIVSQLYQLPPETKQLPNFSTMRSIGDVCVGQLNIADREFTAGFPGVSDIFEWFALDMRFKLNITKAGNYQFFINSDDGSILSIDNAVIVNNDGLHSQQEKSGSVYLGAGVHDVQVRYYQGPRVRIALELFWKVPGSSNKVYVPKSAMSRP
;
A
#
# COMPACT_ATOMS: atom_id res chain seq x y z
N MET A 1 -11.20 10.35 6.21
CA MET A 1 -10.20 9.51 5.53
C MET A 1 -9.48 8.65 6.56
N ALA A 2 -9.33 7.35 6.28
CA ALA A 2 -8.77 6.36 7.21
C ALA A 2 -7.25 6.18 7.08
N ILE A 3 -6.70 6.34 5.87
CA ILE A 3 -5.26 6.14 5.61
C ILE A 3 -4.54 7.49 5.64
N VAL A 4 -3.51 7.57 6.46
CA VAL A 4 -2.57 8.71 6.53
C VAL A 4 -1.26 8.26 5.92
N SER A 5 -0.69 9.06 5.01
CA SER A 5 0.58 8.77 4.38
C SER A 5 1.55 9.91 4.58
N GLN A 6 2.80 9.60 4.86
CA GLN A 6 3.91 10.53 4.62
C GLN A 6 4.35 10.41 3.16
N LEU A 7 4.62 11.54 2.51
CA LEU A 7 5.10 11.62 1.13
C LEU A 7 6.60 11.96 1.12
N TYR A 8 7.34 11.32 0.22
CA TYR A 8 8.78 11.48 0.05
C TYR A 8 9.13 11.64 -1.42
N GLN A 9 9.95 12.65 -1.76
CA GLN A 9 10.61 12.72 -3.06
C GLN A 9 11.85 11.80 -3.05
N LEU A 10 11.97 10.97 -4.07
CA LEU A 10 13.11 10.08 -4.30
C LEU A 10 14.05 10.67 -5.36
N PRO A 11 15.35 10.29 -5.33
CA PRO A 11 16.24 10.55 -6.45
C PRO A 11 15.73 9.92 -7.75
N PRO A 12 15.98 10.54 -8.93
CA PRO A 12 15.74 9.91 -10.22
C PRO A 12 16.43 8.54 -10.32
N GLU A 13 15.83 7.61 -11.09
CA GLU A 13 16.33 6.24 -11.31
C GLU A 13 16.31 5.32 -10.08
N THR A 14 15.65 5.72 -8.99
CA THR A 14 15.44 4.86 -7.81
C THR A 14 14.74 3.56 -8.21
N LYS A 15 15.25 2.40 -7.78
CA LYS A 15 14.73 1.08 -8.22
C LYS A 15 13.96 0.31 -7.15
N GLN A 16 13.82 0.87 -5.96
CA GLN A 16 13.23 0.20 -4.80
C GLN A 16 12.87 1.22 -3.72
N LEU A 17 12.06 0.80 -2.73
CA LEU A 17 11.75 1.62 -1.58
C LEU A 17 13.00 2.10 -0.84
N PRO A 18 13.03 3.37 -0.38
CA PRO A 18 14.14 3.89 0.40
C PRO A 18 14.10 3.38 1.84
N ASN A 19 15.18 3.62 2.58
CA ASN A 19 15.12 3.63 4.03
C ASN A 19 14.43 4.92 4.52
N PHE A 20 13.13 4.84 4.82
CA PHE A 20 12.34 5.98 5.28
C PHE A 20 12.90 6.63 6.56
N SER A 21 13.58 5.88 7.43
CA SER A 21 14.14 6.43 8.68
C SER A 21 15.26 7.46 8.46
N THR A 22 15.88 7.46 7.28
CA THR A 22 16.94 8.40 6.91
C THR A 22 16.42 9.55 6.05
N MET A 23 15.11 9.61 5.79
CA MET A 23 14.50 10.61 4.92
C MET A 23 13.63 11.59 5.69
N ARG A 24 13.53 12.80 5.17
CA ARG A 24 12.56 13.79 5.62
C ARG A 24 11.33 13.71 4.73
N SER A 25 10.15 13.57 5.31
CA SER A 25 8.90 13.69 4.56
C SER A 25 8.71 15.12 4.06
N ILE A 26 8.12 15.26 2.88
CA ILE A 26 7.84 16.55 2.25
C ILE A 26 6.37 16.97 2.39
N GLY A 27 5.55 16.12 2.99
CA GLY A 27 4.15 16.39 3.29
C GLY A 27 3.41 15.14 3.73
N ASP A 28 2.14 15.34 4.07
CA ASP A 28 1.20 14.26 4.38
C ASP A 28 0.09 14.20 3.33
N VAL A 29 -0.29 12.98 2.95
CA VAL A 29 -1.36 12.69 1.99
C VAL A 29 -2.39 11.80 2.67
N CYS A 30 -3.67 12.14 2.53
CA CYS A 30 -4.75 11.27 2.98
C CYS A 30 -5.29 10.45 1.82
N VAL A 31 -5.33 9.13 1.99
CA VAL A 31 -5.85 8.20 0.97
C VAL A 31 -7.17 7.61 1.47
N GLY A 32 -8.17 7.59 0.58
CA GLY A 32 -9.49 7.09 0.93
C GLY A 32 -9.55 5.56 1.03
N GLN A 33 -8.86 4.87 0.11
CA GLN A 33 -8.77 3.42 -0.02
C GLN A 33 -7.61 3.09 -0.97
N LEU A 34 -7.06 1.88 -0.84
CA LEU A 34 -6.06 1.33 -1.76
C LEU A 34 -6.76 0.55 -2.89
N ASN A 35 -7.33 1.30 -3.83
CA ASN A 35 -8.02 0.79 -5.03
C ASN A 35 -7.65 1.60 -6.28
N ILE A 36 -6.38 1.97 -6.40
CA ILE A 36 -5.85 2.68 -7.56
C ILE A 36 -5.60 1.62 -8.62
N ALA A 37 -6.60 1.36 -9.45
CA ALA A 37 -6.50 0.41 -10.56
C ALA A 37 -5.42 0.83 -11.56
N ASP A 38 -4.83 -0.16 -12.23
CA ASP A 38 -3.84 0.05 -13.28
C ASP A 38 -4.35 1.00 -14.37
N ARG A 39 -3.56 2.04 -14.64
CA ARG A 39 -3.84 3.04 -15.66
C ARG A 39 -2.58 3.85 -15.99
N GLU A 40 -2.66 4.62 -17.07
CA GLU A 40 -1.67 5.66 -17.36
C GLU A 40 -1.54 6.68 -16.20
N PHE A 41 -0.34 7.18 -15.95
CA PHE A 41 -0.05 8.13 -14.87
C PHE A 41 -0.68 9.53 -15.09
N THR A 42 -1.39 9.78 -16.20
CA THR A 42 -1.87 11.12 -16.59
C THR A 42 -2.61 11.92 -15.52
N ALA A 43 -3.34 11.27 -14.60
CA ALA A 43 -4.05 11.93 -13.50
C ALA A 43 -3.27 12.00 -12.16
N GLY A 44 -2.03 11.50 -12.10
CA GLY A 44 -1.23 11.44 -10.89
C GLY A 44 -1.70 10.39 -9.87
N PHE A 45 -1.07 10.35 -8.70
CA PHE A 45 -1.55 9.56 -7.55
C PHE A 45 -2.57 10.39 -6.75
N PRO A 46 -3.72 9.82 -6.32
CA PRO A 46 -4.73 10.58 -5.58
C PRO A 46 -4.17 11.26 -4.32
N GLY A 47 -4.25 12.59 -4.28
CA GLY A 47 -3.79 13.41 -3.15
C GLY A 47 -2.31 13.79 -3.17
N VAL A 48 -1.53 13.33 -4.15
CA VAL A 48 -0.17 13.82 -4.40
C VAL A 48 -0.24 14.89 -5.49
N SER A 49 0.04 16.14 -5.13
CA SER A 49 0.24 17.23 -6.10
C SER A 49 1.73 17.45 -6.34
N ASP A 50 2.08 18.00 -7.50
CA ASP A 50 3.41 18.55 -7.83
C ASP A 50 4.56 17.54 -7.98
N ILE A 51 4.33 16.26 -7.69
CA ILE A 51 5.31 15.18 -7.90
C ILE A 51 4.69 14.10 -8.74
N PHE A 52 5.34 13.82 -9.87
CA PHE A 52 4.80 12.96 -10.91
C PHE A 52 5.55 11.63 -11.04
N GLU A 53 6.77 11.53 -10.52
CA GLU A 53 7.55 10.29 -10.52
C GLU A 53 8.63 10.37 -9.45
N TRP A 54 9.21 9.21 -9.16
CA TRP A 54 10.24 9.05 -8.14
C TRP A 54 9.74 9.58 -6.80
N PHE A 55 8.62 9.04 -6.33
CA PHE A 55 8.12 9.33 -5.00
C PHE A 55 7.82 8.05 -4.24
N ALA A 56 7.82 8.15 -2.91
CA ALA A 56 7.37 7.09 -2.02
C ALA A 56 6.30 7.59 -1.06
N LEU A 57 5.44 6.65 -0.66
CA LEU A 57 4.38 6.82 0.32
C LEU A 57 4.60 5.82 1.45
N ASP A 58 4.66 6.32 2.69
CA ASP A 58 4.55 5.49 3.91
C ASP A 58 3.13 5.61 4.47
N MET A 59 2.23 4.72 4.02
CA MET A 59 0.82 4.73 4.37
C MET A 59 0.55 3.90 5.62
N ARG A 60 -0.19 4.46 6.57
CA ARG A 60 -0.57 3.81 7.82
C ARG A 60 -2.07 3.91 8.07
N PHE A 61 -2.62 2.82 8.56
CA PHE A 61 -4.01 2.69 9.01
C PHE A 61 -4.13 1.49 9.94
N LYS A 62 -5.28 1.33 10.58
CA LYS A 62 -5.60 0.12 11.36
C LYS A 62 -6.63 -0.73 10.64
N LEU A 63 -6.52 -2.04 10.83
CA LEU A 63 -7.47 -3.03 10.32
C LEU A 63 -8.24 -3.64 11.49
N ASN A 64 -9.56 -3.49 11.48
CA ASN A 64 -10.45 -4.09 12.48
C ASN A 64 -10.91 -5.48 12.00
N ILE A 65 -10.33 -6.51 12.59
CA ILE A 65 -10.61 -7.91 12.30
C ILE A 65 -11.72 -8.42 13.23
N THR A 66 -12.86 -8.80 12.68
CA THR A 66 -14.00 -9.31 13.45
C THR A 66 -14.01 -10.83 13.60
N LYS A 67 -13.28 -11.55 12.73
CA LYS A 67 -13.19 -13.00 12.74
C LYS A 67 -11.73 -13.41 12.69
N ALA A 68 -11.24 -14.01 13.77
CA ALA A 68 -9.91 -14.58 13.80
C ALA A 68 -9.74 -15.67 12.73
N GLY A 69 -8.54 -15.80 12.16
CA GLY A 69 -8.24 -16.85 11.20
C GLY A 69 -7.13 -16.48 10.23
N ASN A 70 -6.91 -17.36 9.25
CA ASN A 70 -5.90 -17.14 8.21
C ASN A 70 -6.46 -16.25 7.10
N TYR A 71 -5.87 -15.06 6.95
CA TYR A 71 -6.15 -14.12 5.87
C TYR A 71 -5.07 -14.26 4.80
N GLN A 72 -5.46 -14.16 3.53
CA GLN A 72 -4.51 -14.01 2.43
C GLN A 72 -4.64 -12.59 1.90
N PHE A 73 -3.57 -11.81 1.96
CA PHE A 73 -3.50 -10.46 1.39
C PHE A 73 -2.84 -10.49 0.03
N PHE A 74 -3.27 -9.56 -0.84
CA PHE A 74 -2.70 -9.35 -2.17
C PHE A 74 -2.43 -7.87 -2.34
N ILE A 75 -1.24 -7.53 -2.80
CA ILE A 75 -0.91 -6.18 -3.23
C ILE A 75 -0.59 -6.20 -4.71
N ASN A 76 -1.33 -5.41 -5.48
CA ASN A 76 -1.07 -5.18 -6.90
C ASN A 76 -0.52 -3.76 -7.05
N SER A 77 0.67 -3.62 -7.60
CA SER A 77 1.30 -2.30 -7.71
C SER A 77 2.13 -2.12 -8.98
N ASP A 78 2.22 -0.86 -9.39
CA ASP A 78 3.15 -0.32 -10.39
C ASP A 78 3.65 1.02 -9.79
N ASP A 79 4.89 1.15 -9.31
CA ASP A 79 5.94 0.13 -9.23
C ASP A 79 5.85 -0.68 -7.92
N GLY A 80 6.83 -0.57 -7.04
CA GLY A 80 6.99 -1.49 -5.91
C GLY A 80 6.20 -1.11 -4.66
N SER A 81 5.87 -2.13 -3.88
CA SER A 81 5.18 -1.98 -2.60
C SER A 81 5.49 -3.07 -1.58
N ILE A 82 5.35 -2.74 -0.29
CA ILE A 82 5.47 -3.70 0.81
C ILE A 82 4.28 -3.51 1.75
N LEU A 83 3.55 -4.60 2.01
CA LEU A 83 2.52 -4.69 3.05
C LEU A 83 3.14 -5.26 4.32
N SER A 84 2.98 -4.55 5.44
CA SER A 84 3.31 -5.02 6.78
C SER A 84 2.08 -4.93 7.69
N ILE A 85 1.88 -5.96 8.53
CA ILE A 85 0.82 -6.00 9.55
C ILE A 85 1.48 -6.33 10.89
N ASP A 86 1.20 -5.55 11.92
CA ASP A 86 1.84 -5.64 13.25
C ASP A 86 3.38 -5.71 13.17
N ASN A 87 3.97 -4.86 12.32
CA ASN A 87 5.41 -4.80 12.01
C ASN A 87 6.01 -6.03 11.30
N ALA A 88 5.21 -7.04 10.95
CA ALA A 88 5.65 -8.18 10.16
C ALA A 88 5.39 -7.93 8.66
N VAL A 89 6.38 -8.17 7.80
CA VAL A 89 6.19 -8.11 6.34
C VAL A 89 5.35 -9.30 5.88
N ILE A 90 4.18 -9.01 5.33
CA ILE A 90 3.24 -10.03 4.84
C ILE A 90 3.41 -10.22 3.33
N VAL A 91 3.58 -9.13 2.58
CA VAL A 91 3.80 -9.16 1.13
C VAL A 91 4.93 -8.22 0.77
N ASN A 92 5.95 -8.74 0.09
CA ASN A 92 7.04 -7.95 -0.46
C ASN A 92 6.97 -7.94 -1.99
N ASN A 93 6.43 -6.85 -2.53
CA ASN A 93 6.36 -6.53 -3.94
C ASN A 93 7.25 -5.33 -4.28
N ASP A 94 8.40 -5.19 -3.60
CA ASP A 94 9.33 -4.09 -3.88
C ASP A 94 10.15 -4.33 -5.15
N GLY A 95 10.80 -3.28 -5.64
CA GLY A 95 11.63 -3.30 -6.85
C GLY A 95 10.97 -2.63 -8.06
N LEU A 96 11.76 -2.36 -9.10
CA LEU A 96 11.30 -1.73 -10.35
C LEU A 96 10.62 -2.77 -11.23
N HIS A 97 9.32 -2.58 -11.45
CA HIS A 97 8.51 -3.48 -12.25
C HIS A 97 7.24 -2.78 -12.74
N SER A 98 6.80 -3.13 -13.94
CA SER A 98 5.41 -2.86 -14.36
C SER A 98 4.42 -3.55 -13.44
N GLN A 99 3.13 -3.20 -13.56
CA GLN A 99 2.04 -3.76 -12.78
C GLN A 99 2.19 -5.26 -12.47
N GLN A 100 2.34 -5.57 -11.19
CA GLN A 100 2.49 -6.93 -10.68
C GLN A 100 1.72 -7.10 -9.37
N GLU A 101 1.04 -8.26 -9.24
CA GLU A 101 0.42 -8.70 -7.98
C GLU A 101 1.31 -9.72 -7.26
N LYS A 102 1.48 -9.54 -5.95
CA LYS A 102 1.99 -10.56 -5.03
C LYS A 102 1.03 -10.79 -3.87
N SER A 103 1.20 -11.92 -3.19
CA SER A 103 0.35 -12.29 -2.06
C SER A 103 1.13 -12.91 -0.92
N GLY A 104 0.51 -12.91 0.26
CA GLY A 104 1.03 -13.53 1.47
C GLY A 104 -0.10 -13.82 2.45
N SER A 105 0.09 -14.80 3.31
CA SER A 105 -0.93 -15.22 4.28
C SER A 105 -0.45 -14.98 5.70
N VAL A 106 -1.38 -14.58 6.57
CA VAL A 106 -1.11 -14.34 7.98
C VAL A 106 -2.33 -14.69 8.81
N TYR A 107 -2.10 -15.32 9.97
CA TYR A 107 -3.13 -15.50 10.97
C TYR A 107 -3.33 -14.19 11.74
N LEU A 108 -4.55 -13.68 11.76
CA LEU A 108 -4.94 -12.52 12.55
C LEU A 108 -5.93 -12.93 13.64
N GLY A 109 -5.74 -12.40 14.84
CA GLY A 109 -6.73 -12.47 15.91
C GLY A 109 -7.93 -11.56 15.61
N ALA A 110 -9.02 -11.72 16.36
CA ALA A 110 -10.04 -10.68 16.36
C ALA A 110 -9.51 -9.48 17.14
N GLY A 111 -9.74 -8.27 16.63
CA GLY A 111 -9.22 -7.04 17.21
C GLY A 111 -8.65 -6.09 16.18
N VAL A 112 -7.91 -5.10 16.66
CA VAL A 112 -7.34 -4.05 15.84
C VAL A 112 -5.87 -4.35 15.58
N HIS A 113 -5.46 -4.34 14.31
CA HIS A 113 -4.10 -4.59 13.86
C HIS A 113 -3.53 -3.35 13.17
N ASP A 114 -2.25 -3.08 13.39
CA ASP A 114 -1.57 -1.96 12.73
C ASP A 114 -1.14 -2.38 11.33
N VAL A 115 -1.44 -1.55 10.33
CA VAL A 115 -1.10 -1.80 8.93
C VAL A 115 -0.22 -0.69 8.39
N GLN A 116 0.84 -1.10 7.71
CA GLN A 116 1.72 -0.22 6.95
C GLN A 116 1.81 -0.70 5.51
N VAL A 117 1.53 0.19 4.57
CA VAL A 117 1.80 -0.03 3.14
C VAL A 117 2.84 0.99 2.70
N ARG A 118 4.03 0.50 2.37
CA ARG A 118 5.06 1.32 1.73
C ARG A 118 4.93 1.14 0.24
N TYR A 119 4.89 2.23 -0.51
CA TYR A 119 4.74 2.22 -1.97
C TYR A 119 5.73 3.20 -2.59
N TYR A 120 6.23 2.87 -3.78
CA TYR A 120 6.98 3.82 -4.59
C TYR A 120 6.54 3.76 -6.05
N GLN A 121 6.69 4.90 -6.72
CA GLN A 121 6.38 5.07 -8.14
C GLN A 121 7.56 5.71 -8.87
N GLY A 122 7.98 5.12 -9.98
CA GLY A 122 8.82 5.72 -11.01
C GLY A 122 9.46 4.67 -11.95
N PRO A 123 9.61 4.96 -13.25
CA PRO A 123 9.27 6.21 -13.95
C PRO A 123 7.77 6.35 -14.23
N ARG A 124 7.28 7.57 -14.48
CA ARG A 124 5.84 7.83 -14.73
C ARG A 124 5.36 7.33 -16.09
N VAL A 125 4.95 6.07 -16.15
CA VAL A 125 4.22 5.52 -17.31
C VAL A 125 2.85 5.09 -16.85
N ARG A 126 2.81 4.06 -16.01
CA ARG A 126 1.59 3.53 -15.41
C ARG A 126 1.61 3.75 -13.90
N ILE A 127 0.47 3.48 -13.28
CA ILE A 127 0.29 3.53 -11.85
C ILE A 127 -0.72 2.47 -11.44
N ALA A 128 -0.39 1.73 -10.38
CA ALA A 128 -1.32 0.86 -9.69
C ALA A 128 -0.97 0.79 -8.21
N LEU A 129 -1.99 0.76 -7.36
CA LEU A 129 -1.86 0.38 -5.96
C LEU A 129 -3.21 -0.10 -5.44
N GLU A 130 -3.34 -1.42 -5.33
CA GLU A 130 -4.56 -2.07 -4.89
C GLU A 130 -4.25 -3.07 -3.77
N LEU A 131 -5.06 -3.03 -2.70
CA LEU A 131 -4.97 -3.96 -1.59
C LEU A 131 -6.24 -4.82 -1.53
N PHE A 132 -6.04 -6.12 -1.71
CA PHE A 132 -7.09 -7.12 -1.60
C PHE A 132 -6.84 -8.07 -0.44
N TRP A 133 -7.89 -8.78 -0.07
CA TRP A 133 -7.79 -9.93 0.84
C TRP A 133 -8.74 -11.06 0.45
N LYS A 134 -8.46 -12.25 0.97
CA LYS A 134 -9.41 -13.33 1.20
C LYS A 134 -9.54 -13.51 2.70
N VAL A 135 -10.78 -13.48 3.21
CA VAL A 135 -11.08 -13.64 4.63
C VAL A 135 -11.18 -15.14 5.00
N PRO A 136 -11.04 -15.51 6.29
CA PRO A 136 -11.05 -16.91 6.72
C PRO A 136 -12.31 -17.68 6.29
N GLY A 137 -12.09 -18.72 5.49
CA GLY A 137 -13.15 -19.59 4.96
C GLY A 137 -13.81 -19.09 3.66
N SER A 138 -13.32 -18.00 3.06
CA SER A 138 -13.76 -17.49 1.77
C SER A 138 -12.72 -17.73 0.68
N SER A 139 -13.16 -18.11 -0.52
CA SER A 139 -12.32 -18.15 -1.72
C SER A 139 -12.31 -16.82 -2.48
N ASN A 140 -13.22 -15.89 -2.15
CA ASN A 140 -13.40 -14.64 -2.86
C ASN A 140 -12.28 -13.64 -2.52
N LYS A 141 -11.53 -13.22 -3.54
CA LYS A 141 -10.63 -12.07 -3.47
C LYS A 141 -11.46 -10.80 -3.61
N VAL A 142 -11.42 -9.93 -2.60
CA VAL A 142 -12.12 -8.63 -2.60
C VAL A 142 -11.19 -7.54 -2.11
N TYR A 143 -11.44 -6.29 -2.48
CA TYR A 143 -10.73 -5.16 -1.87
C TYR A 143 -10.90 -5.20 -0.35
N VAL A 144 -9.87 -4.80 0.39
CA VAL A 144 -10.03 -4.53 1.81
C VAL A 144 -11.04 -3.38 1.94
N PRO A 145 -12.20 -3.60 2.58
CA PRO A 145 -13.27 -2.62 2.58
C PRO A 145 -12.93 -1.47 3.53
N LYS A 146 -13.35 -0.25 3.16
CA LYS A 146 -13.18 0.93 4.04
C LYS A 146 -13.77 0.74 5.43
N SER A 147 -14.84 -0.04 5.56
CA SER A 147 -15.48 -0.34 6.85
C SER A 147 -14.60 -1.18 7.79
N ALA A 148 -13.59 -1.88 7.28
CA ALA A 148 -12.59 -2.56 8.09
C ALA A 148 -11.40 -1.67 8.45
N MET A 149 -11.31 -0.45 7.92
CA MET A 149 -10.19 0.46 8.11
C MET A 149 -10.53 1.58 9.09
N SER A 150 -9.58 1.94 9.95
CA SER A 150 -9.64 3.13 10.80
C SER A 150 -8.30 3.87 10.82
N ARG A 151 -8.30 5.10 11.38
CA ARG A 151 -7.08 5.91 11.48
C ARG A 151 -6.04 5.22 12.40
N PRO A 152 -4.73 5.40 12.11
CA PRO A 152 -3.65 4.93 12.97
C PRO A 152 -3.67 5.55 14.36
#